data_AF-A0A9W7EIG0-F1
#
_entry.id   AF-A0A9W7EIG0-F1
#
_cell.length_a   1.000
_cell.length_b   1.000
_cell.length_c   1.000
_cell.angle_alpha   90.00
_cell.angle_beta   90.00
_cell.angle_gamma   90.00
#
_symmetry.space_group_name_H-M   'P 1'
#
loop_
_entity.id
_entity.type
_entity.pdbx_description
1 polymer ?
#
loop_
_entity_poly.entity_id
_entity_poly.type
_entity_poly.pdbx_seq_one_letter_code
_entity_poly.pdbx_strand_id
1 'polypeptide(L)'
;MAQGKTLRDLNRVTFEFEDPLLMALCFEVLNKKYSIHGLKNKYLQETFKEPPNLHMNLDIKDGWLCEVQMLFRDILLIKKELHKFYDVNRADGPFVVAGKLFKSSEAPDTHEHDYSELSSSSPGVNPLLEALKQKDVKIAAQEAEIKRLRSLHASPTPPPAPTRPSLKLFKRMSSKKL
;
A
#
# COMPACT_ATOMS: atom_id res chain seq x y z
N MET A 1 -22.31 35.18 8.87
CA MET A 1 -21.26 35.61 7.91
C MET A 1 -21.22 34.58 6.79
N ALA A 2 -21.51 35.00 5.56
CA ALA A 2 -21.46 34.10 4.41
C ALA A 2 -19.99 33.82 4.08
N GLN A 3 -19.46 32.69 4.55
CA GLN A 3 -18.13 32.23 4.18
C GLN A 3 -18.12 31.99 2.68
N GLY A 4 -17.42 32.87 1.94
CA GLY A 4 -17.10 32.64 0.54
C GLY A 4 -16.55 31.22 0.37
N LYS A 5 -16.93 30.54 -0.72
CA LYS A 5 -16.54 29.15 -1.03
C LYS A 5 -15.06 28.96 -0.69
N THR A 6 -14.80 28.43 0.49
CA THR A 6 -13.49 28.42 1.12
C THR A 6 -12.73 27.29 0.46
N LEU A 7 -11.51 27.55 -0.03
CA LEU A 7 -10.65 26.55 -0.64
C LEU A 7 -10.42 25.42 0.39
N ARG A 8 -10.97 24.23 0.15
CA ARG A 8 -10.97 23.11 1.13
C ARG A 8 -9.87 22.09 0.87
N ASP A 9 -9.26 22.16 -0.31
CA ASP A 9 -8.31 21.18 -0.85
C ASP A 9 -6.86 21.68 -0.83
N LEU A 10 -6.58 22.80 -0.15
CA LEU A 10 -5.22 23.35 -0.02
C LEU A 10 -4.26 22.33 0.61
N ASN A 11 -4.74 21.60 1.63
CA ASN A 11 -4.03 20.46 2.21
C ASN A 11 -4.83 19.21 1.89
N ARG A 12 -4.15 18.21 1.35
CA ARG A 12 -4.77 16.93 1.03
C ARG A 12 -3.87 15.77 1.38
N VAL A 13 -4.46 14.74 1.96
CA VAL A 13 -3.84 13.43 2.14
C VAL A 13 -4.71 12.36 1.51
N THR A 14 -4.05 11.36 0.92
CA THR A 14 -4.71 10.18 0.36
C THR A 14 -4.23 8.96 1.14
N PHE A 15 -5.16 8.25 1.78
CA PHE A 15 -4.89 6.95 2.39
C PHE A 15 -5.28 5.85 1.40
N GLU A 16 -4.37 4.89 1.24
CA GLU A 16 -4.54 3.72 0.41
C GLU A 16 -4.77 2.49 1.30
N PHE A 17 -5.76 1.69 0.97
CA PHE A 17 -6.10 0.47 1.70
C PHE A 17 -6.24 -0.72 0.74
N GLU A 18 -5.88 -1.90 1.22
CA GLU A 18 -6.21 -3.17 0.56
C GLU A 18 -7.45 -3.82 1.20
N ASP A 19 -7.66 -3.61 2.52
CA ASP A 19 -8.77 -4.19 3.28
C ASP A 19 -9.82 -3.11 3.65
N PRO A 20 -11.11 -3.30 3.31
CA PRO A 20 -12.19 -2.40 3.72
C PRO A 20 -12.33 -2.22 5.23
N LEU A 21 -12.00 -3.23 6.04
CA LEU A 21 -12.09 -3.15 7.50
C LEU A 21 -11.02 -2.21 8.08
N LEU A 22 -9.81 -2.20 7.50
CA LEU A 22 -8.77 -1.25 7.89
C LEU A 22 -9.14 0.17 7.53
N MET A 23 -9.80 0.37 6.38
CA MET A 23 -10.34 1.67 6.00
C MET A 23 -11.40 2.15 7.00
N ALA A 24 -12.33 1.28 7.39
CA ALA A 24 -13.36 1.59 8.38
C ALA A 24 -12.75 1.92 9.76
N LEU A 25 -11.73 1.16 10.20
CA LEU A 25 -11.00 1.43 11.44
C LEU A 25 -10.31 2.79 11.38
N CYS A 26 -9.62 3.10 10.29
CA CYS A 26 -8.95 4.39 10.12
C CYS A 26 -9.96 5.55 10.12
N PHE A 27 -11.11 5.37 9.46
CA PHE A 27 -12.21 6.35 9.50
C PHE A 27 -12.67 6.60 10.94
N GLU A 28 -12.92 5.55 11.72
CA GLU A 28 -13.35 5.68 13.12
C GLU A 28 -12.30 6.38 13.99
N VAL A 29 -11.01 6.11 13.78
CA VAL A 29 -9.92 6.80 14.48
C VAL A 29 -9.91 8.30 14.12
N LEU A 30 -10.07 8.64 12.85
CA LEU A 30 -10.12 10.04 12.41
C LEU A 30 -11.36 10.75 12.93
N ASN A 31 -12.53 10.09 12.91
CA ASN A 31 -13.80 10.61 13.40
C ASN A 31 -13.77 10.90 14.91
N LYS A 32 -13.03 10.09 15.69
CA LYS A 32 -12.84 10.33 17.12
C LYS A 32 -11.83 11.44 17.43
N LYS A 33 -10.85 11.66 16.54
CA LYS A 33 -9.73 12.59 16.79
C LYS A 33 -9.98 13.99 16.24
N TYR A 34 -10.76 14.12 15.17
CA TYR A 34 -10.96 15.38 14.44
C TYR A 34 -12.44 15.64 14.17
N SER A 35 -12.80 16.91 14.01
CA SER A 35 -14.14 17.29 13.58
C SER A 35 -14.29 17.13 12.08
N ILE A 36 -15.29 16.36 11.65
CA ILE A 36 -15.60 16.14 10.22
C ILE A 36 -16.59 17.20 9.75
N HIS A 37 -16.13 18.13 8.91
CA HIS A 37 -16.97 19.20 8.33
C HIS A 37 -17.74 18.76 7.09
N GLY A 38 -17.30 17.68 6.44
CA GLY A 38 -18.01 17.12 5.31
C GLY A 38 -17.56 15.69 5.04
N LEU A 39 -18.51 14.83 4.74
CA LEU A 39 -18.29 13.43 4.39
C LEU A 39 -19.10 13.11 3.14
N LYS A 40 -18.44 12.54 2.14
CA LYS A 40 -19.05 12.07 0.90
C LYS A 40 -18.54 10.67 0.61
N ASN A 41 -19.45 9.71 0.62
CA ASN A 41 -19.16 8.34 0.21
C ASN A 41 -19.41 8.20 -1.30
N LYS A 42 -18.34 8.31 -2.10
CA LYS A 42 -18.43 8.16 -3.56
C LYS A 42 -18.40 6.70 -4.01
N TYR A 43 -18.34 5.74 -3.10
CA TYR A 43 -18.57 4.32 -3.45
C TYR A 43 -20.04 4.04 -3.77
N LEU A 44 -20.96 4.85 -3.24
CA LEU A 44 -22.40 4.68 -3.40
C LEU A 44 -22.97 5.51 -4.57
N GLN A 45 -22.12 6.00 -5.48
CA GLN A 45 -22.57 6.78 -6.63
C GLN A 45 -23.26 5.87 -7.66
N GLU A 46 -24.41 6.31 -8.19
CA GLU A 46 -25.14 5.57 -9.24
C GLU A 46 -24.44 5.62 -10.61
N THR A 47 -23.79 6.75 -10.90
CA THR A 47 -23.02 6.96 -12.13
C THR A 47 -21.59 7.33 -11.78
N PHE A 48 -20.62 6.60 -12.33
CA PHE A 48 -19.18 6.80 -12.06
C PHE A 48 -18.61 8.00 -12.83
N LYS A 49 -19.02 9.21 -12.45
CA LYS A 49 -18.45 10.46 -12.99
C LYS A 49 -17.08 10.77 -12.38
N GLU A 50 -16.84 10.29 -11.17
CA GLU A 50 -15.60 10.50 -10.43
C GLU A 50 -15.10 9.16 -9.86
N PRO A 51 -13.78 8.99 -9.65
CA PRO A 51 -13.25 7.78 -9.04
C PRO A 51 -13.87 7.52 -7.66
N PRO A 52 -14.33 6.29 -7.37
CA PRO A 52 -14.93 5.96 -6.09
C PRO A 52 -13.93 6.11 -4.94
N ASN A 53 -14.31 6.87 -3.91
CA ASN A 53 -13.53 7.08 -2.70
C ASN A 53 -14.42 7.48 -1.52
N LEU A 54 -13.89 7.36 -0.31
CA LEU A 54 -14.44 8.03 0.86
C LEU A 54 -13.75 9.38 1.00
N HIS A 55 -14.48 10.45 0.71
CA HIS A 55 -13.95 11.81 0.70
C HIS A 55 -14.46 12.56 1.93
N MET A 56 -13.56 13.10 2.75
CA MET A 56 -13.91 13.86 3.93
C MET A 56 -13.06 15.12 4.08
N ASN A 57 -13.60 16.12 4.77
CA ASN A 57 -12.89 17.34 5.16
C ASN A 57 -12.77 17.36 6.68
N LEU A 58 -11.53 17.27 7.17
CA LEU A 58 -11.21 17.31 8.59
C LEU A 58 -10.78 18.72 8.98
N ASP A 59 -11.26 19.20 10.13
CA ASP A 59 -10.70 20.39 10.78
C ASP A 59 -9.59 19.95 11.73
N ILE A 60 -8.37 20.26 11.32
CA ILE A 60 -7.16 19.86 12.06
C ILE A 60 -6.98 20.75 13.28
N LYS A 61 -7.25 22.06 13.13
CA LYS A 61 -7.16 23.08 14.19
C LYS A 61 -7.69 24.43 13.68
N ASP A 62 -8.54 25.09 14.48
CA ASP A 62 -8.98 26.48 14.27
C ASP A 62 -9.52 26.78 12.85
N GLY A 63 -10.24 25.83 12.24
CA GLY A 63 -10.79 25.97 10.89
C GLY A 63 -9.81 25.65 9.76
N TRP A 64 -8.62 25.13 10.08
CA TRP A 64 -7.67 24.63 9.11
C TRP A 64 -8.12 23.28 8.55
N LEU A 65 -8.66 23.32 7.34
CA LEU A 65 -9.22 22.13 6.69
C LEU A 65 -8.13 21.31 5.98
N CYS A 66 -8.26 20.00 6.10
CA CYS A 66 -7.51 19.00 5.33
C CYS A 66 -8.49 18.07 4.61
N GLU A 67 -8.37 18.00 3.29
CA GLU A 67 -9.08 17.02 2.48
C GLU A 67 -8.43 15.65 2.68
N VAL A 68 -9.22 14.68 3.14
CA VAL A 68 -8.79 13.28 3.27
C VAL A 68 -9.56 12.45 2.26
N GLN A 69 -8.83 11.71 1.44
CA GLN A 69 -9.41 10.73 0.53
C GLN A 69 -8.93 9.33 0.89
N MET A 70 -9.86 8.41 1.13
CA MET A 70 -9.55 7.01 1.37
C MET A 70 -9.96 6.21 0.14
N LEU A 71 -9.02 5.48 -0.45
CA LEU A 71 -9.22 4.70 -1.67
C LEU A 71 -8.69 3.28 -1.48
N PHE A 72 -9.25 2.35 -2.27
CA PHE A 72 -8.60 1.06 -2.46
C PHE A 72 -7.45 1.18 -3.44
N ARG A 73 -6.41 0.37 -3.22
CA ARG A 73 -5.19 0.32 -4.05
C ARG A 73 -5.48 0.29 -5.55
N ASP A 74 -6.33 -0.63 -5.99
CA ASP A 74 -6.67 -0.78 -7.42
C ASP A 74 -7.35 0.46 -8.00
N ILE A 75 -8.25 1.08 -7.23
CA ILE A 75 -8.92 2.32 -7.65
C ILE A 75 -7.91 3.46 -7.74
N LEU A 76 -6.95 3.53 -6.82
CA LEU A 76 -5.90 4.54 -6.85
C LEU A 76 -5.01 4.39 -8.08
N LEU A 77 -4.67 3.16 -8.48
CA LEU A 77 -3.93 2.88 -9.71
C LEU A 77 -4.70 3.34 -10.94
N ILE A 78 -5.97 2.95 -11.06
CA ILE A 78 -6.86 3.39 -12.15
C ILE A 78 -6.93 4.91 -12.19
N LYS A 79 -7.08 5.57 -11.04
CA LYS A 79 -7.13 7.03 -10.94
C LYS A 79 -5.84 7.69 -11.43
N LYS A 80 -4.66 7.14 -11.09
CA LYS A 80 -3.36 7.67 -11.56
C LYS A 80 -3.26 7.59 -13.08
N GLU A 81 -3.70 6.48 -13.67
CA GLU A 81 -3.73 6.32 -15.13
C GLU A 81 -4.74 7.27 -15.78
N LEU A 82 -5.94 7.40 -15.22
CA LEU A 82 -6.96 8.34 -15.70
C LEU A 82 -6.51 9.81 -15.60
N HIS A 83 -5.71 10.16 -14.59
CA HIS A 83 -5.20 11.52 -14.42
C HIS A 83 -4.32 11.96 -15.59
N LYS A 84 -3.59 11.04 -16.24
CA LYS A 84 -2.80 11.35 -17.43
C LYS A 84 -3.69 11.94 -18.53
N PHE A 85 -4.83 11.31 -18.82
CA PHE A 85 -5.80 11.82 -19.81
C PHE A 85 -6.41 13.15 -19.40
N TYR A 86 -6.60 13.36 -18.09
CA TYR A 86 -7.06 14.64 -17.58
C TYR A 86 -6.05 15.76 -17.85
N ASP A 87 -4.77 15.50 -17.65
CA ASP A 87 -3.69 16.43 -17.93
C ASP A 87 -3.55 16.74 -19.43
N VAL A 88 -3.86 15.77 -20.29
CA VAL A 88 -3.95 15.96 -21.75
C VAL A 88 -5.08 16.92 -22.10
N ASN A 89 -6.28 16.68 -21.57
CA ASN A 89 -7.45 17.51 -21.84
C ASN A 89 -7.28 18.96 -21.34
N ARG A 90 -6.41 19.19 -20.36
CA ARG A 90 -6.09 20.51 -19.82
C ARG A 90 -4.87 21.19 -20.46
N ALA A 91 -4.16 20.51 -21.36
CA ALA A 91 -2.96 21.07 -21.94
C ALA A 91 -3.32 22.14 -22.98
N ASP A 92 -2.64 23.29 -22.92
CA ASP A 92 -2.83 24.42 -23.84
C ASP A 92 -2.24 24.20 -25.24
N GLY A 93 -1.85 22.96 -25.57
CA GLY A 93 -1.32 22.63 -26.88
C GLY A 93 -0.70 21.23 -26.99
N PRO A 94 -0.56 20.72 -28.22
CA PRO A 94 -0.15 19.34 -28.49
C PRO A 94 1.27 19.00 -28.02
N PHE A 95 2.17 19.98 -27.95
CA PHE A 95 3.55 19.75 -27.50
C PHE A 95 3.67 19.53 -25.98
N VAL A 96 2.79 20.16 -25.20
CA VAL A 96 2.73 19.96 -23.73
C VAL A 96 2.19 18.57 -23.40
N VAL A 97 1.28 18.05 -24.23
CA VAL A 97 0.74 16.70 -24.13
C VAL A 97 1.83 15.65 -24.33
N ALA A 98 2.64 15.79 -25.38
CA ALA A 98 3.68 14.82 -25.73
C ALA A 98 4.70 14.62 -24.61
N GLY A 99 5.16 15.72 -23.98
CA GLY A 99 6.11 15.66 -22.86
C GLY A 99 5.54 15.07 -21.55
N LYS A 100 4.21 15.14 -21.36
CA LYS A 100 3.55 14.61 -20.15
C LYS A 100 3.18 13.13 -20.24
N LEU A 101 2.82 12.65 -21.43
CA LEU A 101 2.37 11.26 -21.63
C LEU A 101 3.52 10.27 -21.77
N PHE A 102 4.58 10.67 -22.46
CA PHE A 102 5.70 9.80 -22.79
C PHE A 102 6.92 10.27 -22.00
N LYS A 103 7.06 9.79 -20.75
CA LYS A 103 8.37 9.79 -20.12
C LYS A 103 9.27 8.93 -21.01
N SER A 104 10.30 9.52 -21.60
CA SER A 104 11.34 8.77 -22.30
C SER A 104 11.83 7.69 -21.34
N SER A 105 11.82 6.44 -21.80
CA SER A 105 12.31 5.28 -21.05
C SER A 105 13.83 5.40 -20.86
N GLU A 106 14.28 6.28 -19.99
CA GLU A 106 15.65 6.27 -19.51
C GLU A 106 15.74 5.18 -18.44
N ALA A 107 16.20 4.00 -18.88
CA ALA A 107 16.52 2.80 -18.10
C ALA A 107 15.36 2.19 -17.27
N PRO A 108 15.36 0.87 -17.04
CA PRO A 108 14.40 0.26 -16.13
C PRO A 108 14.61 0.83 -14.72
N ASP A 109 13.60 1.54 -14.22
CA ASP A 109 13.45 1.79 -12.79
C ASP A 109 13.48 0.44 -12.07
N THR A 110 14.64 0.06 -11.54
CA THR A 110 14.68 -0.79 -10.36
C THR A 110 13.82 -0.09 -9.32
N HIS A 111 12.69 -0.69 -8.97
CA HIS A 111 11.90 -0.31 -7.78
C HIS A 111 12.72 -0.58 -6.51
N GLU A 112 13.87 0.05 -6.37
CA GLU A 112 14.41 0.44 -5.09
C GLU A 112 13.63 1.70 -4.70
N HIS A 113 13.01 1.69 -3.52
CA HIS A 113 12.41 2.89 -2.95
C HIS A 113 13.52 3.92 -2.75
N ASP A 114 13.61 4.86 -3.69
CA ASP A 114 14.59 5.92 -3.67
C ASP A 114 14.22 6.95 -2.58
N TYR A 115 14.95 6.89 -1.46
CA TYR A 115 14.92 7.88 -0.38
C TYR A 115 15.98 8.99 -0.58
N SER A 116 16.60 9.12 -1.76
CA SER A 116 17.77 10.00 -1.95
C SER A 116 17.48 11.48 -2.20
N GLU A 117 16.24 11.89 -2.48
CA GLU A 117 15.91 13.32 -2.69
C GLU A 117 15.76 14.16 -1.40
N LEU A 118 16.29 13.68 -0.27
CA LEU A 118 16.48 14.47 0.96
C LEU A 118 17.97 14.76 1.24
N SER A 119 18.78 15.06 0.22
CA SER A 119 20.15 15.52 0.46
C SER A 119 20.67 16.55 -0.54
N SER A 120 20.12 17.76 -0.52
CA SER A 120 20.93 18.95 -0.85
C SER A 120 20.28 20.25 -0.39
N SER A 121 20.37 20.54 0.91
CA SER A 121 20.65 21.88 1.46
C SER A 121 20.35 21.98 2.97
N SER A 122 21.25 21.49 3.83
CA SER A 122 21.47 22.01 5.19
C SER A 122 22.70 21.35 5.82
N PRO A 123 23.65 22.11 6.38
CA PRO A 123 24.80 21.55 7.08
C PRO A 123 24.35 21.03 8.46
N GLY A 124 24.06 19.74 8.53
CA GLY A 124 23.62 19.08 9.77
C GLY A 124 23.29 17.61 9.52
N VAL A 125 24.31 16.81 9.21
CA VAL A 125 24.16 15.38 8.89
C VAL A 125 23.77 14.59 10.13
N ASN A 126 22.45 14.47 10.31
CA ASN A 126 21.64 13.30 10.67
C ASN A 126 22.27 12.18 11.54
N PRO A 127 22.12 12.25 12.88
CA PRO A 127 22.30 11.12 13.81
C PRO A 127 21.50 9.85 13.44
N LEU A 128 20.45 10.03 12.64
CA LEU A 128 19.52 8.98 12.23
C LEU A 128 20.12 8.04 11.18
N LEU A 129 21.02 8.55 10.31
CA LEU A 129 21.71 7.74 9.32
C LEU A 129 22.78 6.84 9.98
N GLU A 130 23.44 7.36 11.02
CA GLU A 130 24.37 6.60 11.85
C GLU A 130 23.64 5.50 12.64
N ALA A 131 22.45 5.82 13.17
CA ALA A 131 21.60 4.87 13.87
C ALA A 131 21.08 3.74 12.96
N LEU A 132 20.82 4.03 11.68
CA LEU A 132 20.43 3.01 10.69
C LEU A 132 21.60 2.07 10.37
N LYS A 133 22.79 2.61 10.10
CA LYS A 133 24.00 1.79 9.89
C LYS A 133 24.29 0.86 11.08
N GLN A 134 24.07 1.34 12.31
CA GLN A 134 24.24 0.51 13.51
C GLN A 134 23.16 -0.57 13.67
N LYS A 135 21.95 -0.36 13.15
CA LYS A 135 20.88 -1.38 13.16
C LYS A 135 21.18 -2.51 12.19
N ASP A 136 21.67 -2.20 11.00
CA ASP A 136 21.99 -3.21 9.98
C ASP A 136 23.11 -4.16 10.45
N VAL A 137 24.13 -3.62 11.14
CA VAL A 137 25.21 -4.42 11.76
C VAL A 137 24.67 -5.34 12.86
N LYS A 138 23.69 -4.89 13.66
CA LYS A 138 23.08 -5.72 14.72
C LYS A 138 22.22 -6.85 14.15
N ILE A 139 21.49 -6.59 13.06
CA ILE A 139 20.67 -7.60 12.38
C ILE A 139 21.58 -8.69 11.80
N ALA A 140 22.65 -8.33 11.11
CA ALA A 140 23.62 -9.29 10.55
C ALA A 140 24.26 -10.17 11.65
N ALA A 141 24.55 -9.59 12.82
CA ALA A 141 25.08 -10.34 13.96
C ALA A 141 24.04 -11.32 14.56
N GLN A 142 22.76 -10.91 14.64
CA GLN A 142 21.69 -11.79 15.13
C GLN A 142 21.42 -12.96 14.16
N GLU A 143 21.45 -12.73 12.86
CA GLU A 143 21.27 -13.78 11.86
C GLU A 143 22.41 -14.81 11.89
N ALA A 144 23.66 -14.37 12.10
CA ALA A 144 24.80 -15.25 12.29
C ALA A 144 24.64 -16.14 13.53
N GLU A 145 24.15 -15.59 14.64
CA GLU A 145 23.92 -16.35 15.87
C GLU A 145 22.75 -17.33 15.75
N ILE A 146 21.66 -16.95 15.08
CA ILE A 146 20.54 -17.87 14.78
C ILE A 146 21.03 -19.05 13.92
N LYS A 147 21.90 -18.77 12.93
CA LYS A 147 22.50 -19.81 12.08
C LYS A 147 23.36 -20.78 12.89
N ARG A 148 24.12 -20.27 13.88
CA ARG A 148 24.94 -21.07 14.80
C ARG A 148 24.09 -21.92 15.75
N LEU A 149 23.00 -21.38 16.30
CA LEU A 149 22.11 -22.14 17.18
C LEU A 149 21.38 -23.25 16.43
N ARG A 150 21.03 -23.02 15.15
CA ARG A 150 20.43 -24.05 14.28
C ARG A 150 21.39 -25.19 13.95
N SER A 151 22.69 -24.93 13.81
CA SER A 151 23.66 -26.01 13.59
C SER A 151 23.92 -26.85 14.84
N LEU A 152 23.78 -26.28 16.04
CA LEU A 152 23.87 -27.00 17.31
C LEU A 152 22.63 -27.87 17.61
N HIS A 153 21.45 -27.45 17.14
CA HIS A 153 20.18 -28.17 17.33
C HIS A 153 19.77 -29.00 16.11
N ALA A 154 20.71 -29.36 15.23
CA ALA A 154 20.46 -30.33 14.18
C ALA A 154 20.10 -31.68 14.82
N SER A 155 18.80 -31.90 15.00
CA SER A 155 18.22 -33.15 15.51
C SER A 155 18.76 -34.32 14.71
N PRO A 156 19.10 -35.45 15.35
CA PRO A 156 19.38 -36.69 14.62
C PRO A 156 18.19 -36.99 13.69
N THR A 157 18.50 -37.32 12.45
CA THR A 157 17.51 -37.66 11.43
C THR A 157 16.56 -38.72 11.98
N PRO A 158 15.24 -38.53 11.85
CA PRO A 158 14.29 -39.53 12.34
C PRO A 158 14.56 -40.87 11.65
N PRO A 159 14.45 -41.99 12.38
CA PRO A 159 14.70 -43.31 11.82
C PRO A 159 13.77 -43.55 10.63
N PRO A 160 14.23 -44.31 9.61
CA PRO A 160 13.44 -44.57 8.42
C PRO A 160 12.09 -45.18 8.79
N ALA A 161 11.02 -44.64 8.19
CA ALA A 161 9.67 -45.10 8.45
C ALA A 161 9.53 -46.61 8.11
N PRO A 162 8.82 -47.39 8.93
CA PRO A 162 8.64 -48.81 8.67
C PRO A 162 7.90 -49.03 7.35
N THR A 163 8.50 -49.83 6.47
CA THR A 163 7.95 -50.22 5.16
C THR A 163 6.56 -50.84 5.32
N ARG A 164 5.52 -50.16 4.83
CA ARG A 164 4.15 -50.68 4.82
C ARG A 164 4.09 -51.94 3.94
N PRO A 165 3.53 -53.06 4.44
CA PRO A 165 3.32 -54.25 3.63
C PRO A 165 2.32 -53.96 2.51
N SER A 166 2.69 -54.40 1.30
CA SER A 166 1.90 -54.29 0.07
C SER A 166 0.54 -54.98 0.23
N LEU A 167 -0.55 -54.20 0.21
CA LEU A 167 -1.93 -54.70 0.13
C LEU A 167 -2.17 -55.31 -1.26
N LYS A 168 -1.72 -56.56 -1.45
CA LYS A 168 -2.20 -57.45 -2.51
C LYS A 168 -3.16 -58.46 -1.91
N LEU A 169 -4.36 -58.04 -1.53
CA LEU A 169 -5.47 -58.98 -1.36
C LEU A 169 -6.78 -58.21 -1.31
N PHE A 170 -7.60 -58.37 -2.36
CA PHE A 170 -9.04 -58.62 -2.31
C PHE A 170 -9.61 -58.44 -3.71
N LYS A 171 -9.37 -59.45 -4.56
CA LYS A 171 -10.17 -59.68 -5.77
C LYS A 171 -10.96 -60.95 -5.52
N ARG A 172 -12.19 -60.83 -5.00
CA ARG A 172 -13.13 -61.96 -5.03
C ARG A 172 -14.59 -61.50 -4.97
N MET A 173 -15.22 -61.66 -6.14
CA MET A 173 -16.59 -62.11 -6.42
C MET A 173 -17.74 -61.53 -5.58
N SER A 174 -18.72 -60.94 -6.26
CA SER A 174 -20.05 -61.56 -6.29
C SER A 174 -20.85 -61.08 -7.49
N SER A 175 -21.22 -62.05 -8.32
CA SER A 175 -22.26 -62.00 -9.34
C SER A 175 -23.51 -62.64 -8.73
N LYS A 176 -24.69 -62.03 -8.94
CA LYS A 176 -26.05 -62.62 -9.04
C LYS A 176 -27.04 -61.43 -9.12
N LYS A 177 -27.63 -61.11 -10.27
CA LYS A 177 -28.86 -61.69 -10.88
C LYS A 177 -29.99 -61.90 -9.87
N LEU A 178 -30.96 -60.99 -9.87
CA LEU A 178 -32.35 -61.19 -10.30
C LEU A 178 -32.98 -59.83 -10.62
#